data_AF-A0A933QWW8-F1
#
_entry.id   AF-A0A933QWW8-F1
#
_cell.length_a   1.000
_cell.length_b   1.000
_cell.length_c   1.000
_cell.angle_alpha   90.00
_cell.angle_beta   90.00
_cell.angle_gamma   90.00
#
_symmetry.space_group_name_H-M   'P 1'
#
loop_
_entity.id
_entity.type
_entity.pdbx_description
1 polymer ?
#
loop_
_entity_poly.entity_id
_entity_poly.type
_entity_poly.pdbx_seq_one_letter_code
_entity_poly.pdbx_strand_id
1 'polypeptide(L)'
;MPARFISESDVQEPTTRQIAVLDSLDKLTADLMPQLIEWAQRDLQTCLSNWGITLDELGIEIDLNNLQNHFSIAEILIPRLGDCKTDYVFLAGECDWDSDHGIEFLLKNGIPILCEAQEGLAMNESWDDYLKT
;
A
#
# COMPACT_ATOMS: atom_id res chain seq x y z
N MET A 1 9.42 7.38 -8.93
CA MET A 1 10.31 6.36 -8.32
C MET A 1 10.45 5.20 -9.28
N PRO A 2 11.58 4.48 -9.36
CA PRO A 2 11.65 3.27 -10.19
C PRO A 2 10.88 2.14 -9.51
N ALA A 3 9.84 1.60 -10.17
CA ALA A 3 9.14 0.41 -9.69
C ALA A 3 10.14 -0.74 -9.53
N ARG A 4 10.14 -1.39 -8.36
CA ARG A 4 10.96 -2.58 -8.11
C ARG A 4 10.09 -3.82 -8.17
N PHE A 5 10.45 -4.72 -9.07
CA PHE A 5 9.87 -6.05 -9.14
C PHE A 5 10.58 -6.93 -8.12
N ILE A 6 9.88 -7.35 -7.07
CA ILE A 6 10.38 -8.37 -6.15
C ILE A 6 9.79 -9.70 -6.62
N SER A 7 10.60 -10.48 -7.33
CA SER A 7 10.30 -11.86 -7.71
C SER A 7 11.07 -12.76 -6.76
N GLU A 8 10.38 -13.52 -5.91
CA GLU A 8 10.97 -14.75 -5.39
C GLU A 8 11.21 -15.73 -6.55
N SER A 9 12.15 -16.66 -6.38
CA SER A 9 12.84 -17.42 -7.44
C SER A 9 11.98 -18.32 -8.35
N ASP A 10 10.66 -18.32 -8.21
CA ASP A 10 9.70 -19.12 -8.99
C ASP A 10 8.56 -18.30 -9.63
N VAL A 11 8.71 -16.97 -9.72
CA VAL A 11 7.61 -16.08 -10.14
C VAL A 11 7.67 -15.73 -11.63
N GLN A 12 6.53 -15.92 -12.30
CA GLN A 12 6.28 -15.58 -13.70
C GLN A 12 6.36 -14.05 -13.90
N GLU A 13 6.99 -13.59 -14.98
CA GLU A 13 7.10 -12.15 -15.28
C GLU A 13 5.71 -11.48 -15.29
N PRO A 14 5.58 -10.24 -14.77
CA PRO A 14 4.33 -9.48 -14.83
C PRO A 14 3.80 -9.37 -16.28
N THR A 15 2.50 -9.47 -16.44
CA THR A 15 1.86 -9.28 -17.75
C THR A 15 2.04 -7.84 -18.24
N THR A 16 1.99 -7.63 -19.55
CA THR A 16 2.01 -6.28 -20.16
C THR A 16 0.94 -5.35 -19.56
N ARG A 17 -0.21 -5.91 -19.18
CA ARG A 17 -1.29 -5.15 -18.54
C ARG A 17 -0.88 -4.67 -17.15
N GLN A 18 -0.31 -5.54 -16.32
CA GLN A 18 0.21 -5.19 -15.00
C GLN A 18 1.33 -4.14 -15.07
N ILE A 19 2.22 -4.27 -16.06
CA ILE A 19 3.26 -3.26 -16.33
C ILE A 19 2.64 -1.92 -16.74
N ALA A 20 1.60 -1.92 -17.58
CA ALA A 20 0.92 -0.70 -18.02
C ALA A 20 0.22 0.06 -16.87
N VAL A 21 -0.08 -0.61 -15.75
CA VAL A 21 -0.58 0.05 -14.54
C VAL A 21 0.53 0.84 -13.84
N LEU A 22 1.80 0.40 -13.93
CA LEU A 22 2.93 1.19 -13.45
C LEU A 22 3.07 2.50 -14.22
N ASP A 23 2.93 2.45 -15.55
CA ASP A 23 2.95 3.64 -16.41
C ASP A 23 1.77 4.60 -16.15
N SER A 24 0.67 4.08 -15.58
CA SER A 24 -0.48 4.90 -15.18
C SER A 24 -0.32 5.47 -13.76
N LEU A 25 0.48 4.84 -12.88
CA LEU A 25 0.75 5.34 -11.53
C LEU A 25 1.53 6.65 -11.51
N ASP A 26 2.48 6.84 -12.42
CA ASP A 26 3.16 8.13 -12.59
C ASP A 26 2.17 9.28 -12.90
N LYS A 27 1.03 8.96 -13.52
CA LYS A 27 -0.06 9.91 -13.80
C LYS A 27 -1.10 9.98 -12.67
N LEU A 28 -1.20 8.96 -11.82
CA LEU A 28 -2.14 8.88 -10.70
C LEU A 28 -1.71 9.75 -9.50
N THR A 29 -0.46 10.20 -9.42
CA THR A 29 0.09 10.85 -8.22
C THR A 29 -0.69 12.06 -7.69
N ALA A 30 -1.29 12.91 -8.53
CA ALA A 30 -2.01 14.10 -8.06
C ALA A 30 -3.36 13.78 -7.39
N ASP A 31 -4.13 12.85 -7.97
CA ASP A 31 -5.49 12.51 -7.49
C ASP A 31 -5.49 11.33 -6.51
N LEU A 32 -4.44 10.51 -6.53
CA LEU A 32 -4.30 9.34 -5.67
C LEU A 32 -3.77 9.72 -4.28
N MET A 33 -2.82 10.65 -4.20
CA MET A 33 -2.17 11.01 -2.93
C MET A 33 -3.16 11.44 -1.83
N PRO A 34 -4.17 12.29 -2.11
CA PRO A 34 -5.20 12.61 -1.11
C PRO A 34 -5.93 11.37 -0.59
N GLN A 35 -6.22 10.40 -1.45
CA GLN A 35 -6.88 9.16 -1.07
C GLN A 35 -5.95 8.30 -0.20
N LEU A 36 -4.67 8.16 -0.56
CA LEU A 36 -3.71 7.42 0.25
C LEU A 36 -3.55 8.05 1.64
N ILE A 37 -3.53 9.38 1.74
CA ILE A 37 -3.50 10.10 3.03
C ILE A 37 -4.73 9.74 3.88
N GLU A 38 -5.93 9.78 3.30
CA GLU A 38 -7.16 9.41 4.02
C GLU A 38 -7.11 7.98 4.56
N TRP A 39 -6.58 7.04 3.76
CA TRP A 39 -6.44 5.65 4.17
C TRP A 39 -5.34 5.45 5.24
N ALA A 40 -4.19 6.11 5.09
CA ALA A 40 -3.12 6.12 6.10
C ALA A 40 -3.57 6.70 7.43
N GLN A 41 -4.41 7.76 7.41
CA GLN A 41 -5.01 8.31 8.63
C GLN A 41 -5.90 7.28 9.35
N ARG A 42 -6.64 6.45 8.61
CA ARG A 42 -7.49 5.40 9.20
C ARG A 42 -6.65 4.28 9.79
N ASP A 43 -5.57 3.88 9.13
CA ASP A 43 -4.62 2.90 9.63
C ASP A 43 -3.99 3.38 10.94
N LEU A 44 -3.43 4.59 10.96
CA LEU A 44 -2.88 5.21 12.17
C LEU A 44 -3.89 5.22 13.33
N GLN A 45 -5.13 5.64 13.08
CA GLN A 45 -6.19 5.62 14.10
C GLN A 45 -6.50 4.21 14.61
N THR A 46 -6.46 3.22 13.73
CA THR A 46 -6.70 1.82 14.05
C THR A 46 -5.58 1.27 14.92
N CYS A 47 -4.31 1.55 14.59
CA CYS A 47 -3.15 1.15 15.39
C CYS A 47 -3.21 1.75 16.80
N LEU A 48 -3.42 3.06 16.91
CA LEU A 48 -3.56 3.74 18.21
C LEU A 48 -4.72 3.16 19.04
N SER A 49 -5.87 2.91 18.40
CA SER A 49 -7.02 2.32 19.09
C SER A 49 -6.77 0.88 19.55
N ASN A 50 -6.07 0.06 18.74
CA ASN A 50 -5.79 -1.34 19.04
C ASN A 50 -4.76 -1.47 20.17
N TRP A 51 -3.76 -0.61 20.17
CA TRP A 51 -2.73 -0.57 21.21
C TRP A 51 -3.24 0.10 22.49
N GLY A 52 -4.29 0.91 22.41
CA GLY A 52 -4.84 1.65 23.54
C GLY A 52 -3.89 2.73 24.05
N ILE A 53 -3.06 3.27 23.16
CA ILE A 53 -2.02 4.27 23.46
C ILE A 53 -2.13 5.46 22.51
N THR A 54 -1.58 6.58 22.96
CA THR A 54 -1.48 7.83 22.21
C THR A 54 -0.09 7.98 21.58
N LEU A 55 0.01 8.86 20.59
CA LEU A 55 1.30 9.24 19.98
C LEU A 55 2.27 9.82 21.01
N ASP A 56 1.77 10.62 21.97
CA ASP A 56 2.55 11.18 23.06
C ASP A 56 3.18 10.09 23.95
N GLU A 57 2.43 9.02 24.23
CA GLU A 57 2.93 7.87 25.02
C GLU A 57 4.00 7.06 24.27
N LEU A 58 3.94 7.05 22.94
CA LEU A 58 4.96 6.46 22.07
C LEU A 58 6.17 7.38 21.86
N GLY A 59 6.07 8.66 22.25
CA GLY A 59 7.09 9.67 21.95
C GLY A 59 7.22 9.96 20.45
N ILE A 60 6.15 9.76 19.68
CA ILE A 60 6.10 9.95 18.23
C ILE A 60 5.44 11.30 17.94
N GLU A 61 6.14 12.18 17.21
CA GLU A 61 5.62 13.47 16.76
C GLU A 61 5.09 13.37 15.32
N ILE A 62 3.78 13.18 15.16
CA ILE A 62 3.11 13.18 13.85
C ILE A 62 2.18 14.38 13.71
N ASP A 63 2.38 15.18 12.66
CA ASP A 63 1.43 16.22 12.26
C ASP A 63 0.32 15.61 11.40
N LEU A 64 -0.83 15.38 12.03
CA LEU A 64 -2.01 14.81 11.38
C LEU A 64 -2.54 15.66 10.21
N ASN A 65 -2.23 16.97 10.18
CA ASN A 65 -2.62 17.85 9.07
C ASN A 65 -1.67 17.73 7.86
N ASN A 66 -0.50 17.15 8.07
CA ASN A 66 0.53 16.95 7.06
C ASN A 66 1.03 15.50 7.05
N LEU A 67 0.12 14.53 7.18
CA LEU A 67 0.45 13.12 7.28
C LEU A 67 1.31 12.61 6.12
N GLN A 68 1.21 13.21 4.93
CA GLN A 68 2.06 12.90 3.78
C GLN A 68 3.56 13.09 4.02
N ASN A 69 3.96 13.76 5.09
CA ASN A 69 5.35 13.90 5.50
C ASN A 69 5.83 12.76 6.42
N HIS A 70 4.90 11.92 6.89
CA HIS A 70 5.10 10.87 7.89
C HIS A 70 4.94 9.45 7.32
N PHE A 71 4.75 9.33 6.01
CA PHE A 71 4.86 8.08 5.29
C PHE A 71 5.40 8.32 3.88
N SER A 72 5.97 7.29 3.29
CA SER A 72 6.42 7.34 1.91
C SER A 72 6.17 6.01 1.22
N ILE A 73 5.82 6.06 -0.07
CA ILE A 73 5.72 4.86 -0.90
C ILE A 73 7.11 4.57 -1.44
N ALA A 74 7.66 3.40 -1.11
CA ALA A 74 8.99 3.00 -1.56
C ALA A 74 8.92 2.03 -2.75
N GLU A 75 7.91 1.16 -2.76
CA GLU A 75 7.84 0.01 -3.65
C GLU A 75 6.43 -0.16 -4.25
N ILE A 76 6.39 -0.76 -5.44
CA ILE A 76 5.15 -1.15 -6.09
C ILE A 76 5.22 -2.65 -6.33
N LEU A 77 4.31 -3.39 -5.70
CA LEU A 77 4.24 -4.84 -5.80
C LEU A 77 3.07 -5.22 -6.72
N ILE A 78 3.31 -6.21 -7.56
CA ILE A 78 2.33 -6.73 -8.52
C ILE A 78 2.19 -8.22 -8.23
N PRO A 79 1.03 -8.68 -7.72
CA PRO A 79 0.84 -10.09 -7.38
C PRO A 79 0.61 -10.93 -8.65
N ARG A 80 0.72 -12.25 -8.49
CA ARG A 80 0.40 -13.22 -9.55
C ARG A 80 -1.11 -13.30 -9.76
N LEU A 81 -1.63 -12.56 -10.73
CA LEU A 81 -3.08 -12.47 -10.97
C LEU A 81 -3.66 -13.45 -12.00
N GLY A 82 -2.83 -14.23 -12.70
CA GLY A 82 -3.33 -14.98 -13.86
C GLY A 82 -4.05 -14.06 -14.86
N ASP A 83 -5.00 -14.59 -15.63
CA ASP A 83 -5.77 -13.84 -16.63
C ASP A 83 -6.92 -13.07 -15.95
N CYS A 84 -6.59 -12.10 -15.09
CA CYS A 84 -7.57 -11.26 -14.40
C CYS A 84 -7.89 -10.00 -15.23
N LYS A 85 -9.18 -9.66 -15.33
CA LYS A 85 -9.64 -8.43 -16.00
C LYS A 85 -9.48 -7.17 -15.14
N THR A 86 -9.15 -7.34 -13.87
CA THR A 86 -9.06 -6.27 -12.87
C THR A 86 -7.61 -5.97 -12.57
N ASP A 87 -7.29 -4.68 -12.49
CA ASP A 87 -5.95 -4.21 -12.23
C ASP A 87 -5.74 -4.05 -10.73
N TYR A 88 -4.95 -4.93 -10.10
CA TYR A 88 -4.54 -4.80 -8.70
C TYR A 88 -3.09 -4.34 -8.60
N VAL A 89 -2.85 -3.41 -7.69
CA VAL A 89 -1.54 -2.84 -7.39
C VAL A 89 -1.38 -2.76 -5.90
N PHE A 90 -0.23 -3.16 -5.41
CA PHE A 90 0.16 -3.02 -4.04
C PHE A 90 1.22 -1.92 -3.97
N LEU A 91 1.03 -0.95 -3.10
CA LEU A 91 2.03 0.09 -2.83
C LEU A 91 2.56 -0.17 -1.44
N ALA A 92 3.86 -0.43 -1.33
CA ALA A 92 4.53 -0.68 -0.06
C ALA A 92 5.46 0.48 0.28
N GLY A 93 5.65 0.73 1.56
CA GLY A 93 6.28 1.94 2.03
C GLY A 93 6.65 1.94 3.50
N GLU A 94 7.18 3.07 3.94
CA GLU A 94 7.57 3.31 5.32
C GLU A 94 6.59 4.29 5.96
N CYS A 95 6.36 4.17 7.27
CA CYS A 95 5.58 5.13 8.07
C CYS A 95 6.19 5.34 9.45
N ASP A 96 5.94 6.52 10.04
CA ASP A 96 6.55 6.90 11.32
C ASP A 96 5.89 6.22 12.53
N TRP A 97 4.67 5.69 12.39
CA TRP A 97 3.91 5.10 13.50
C TRP A 97 4.06 3.59 13.66
N ASP A 98 4.56 2.89 12.63
CA ASP A 98 4.88 1.47 12.67
C ASP A 98 6.20 1.23 11.93
N SER A 99 7.30 1.52 12.62
CA SER A 99 8.64 1.42 12.03
C SER A 99 9.12 -0.03 11.83
N ASP A 100 8.47 -1.01 12.47
CA ASP A 100 8.82 -2.42 12.34
C ASP A 100 8.24 -3.02 11.04
N HIS A 101 7.06 -2.56 10.62
CA HIS A 101 6.35 -3.13 9.48
C HIS A 101 6.19 -2.16 8.31
N GLY A 102 6.10 -0.85 8.54
CA GLY A 102 5.79 0.12 7.49
C GLY A 102 4.31 0.10 7.08
N ILE A 103 4.03 0.44 5.83
CA ILE A 103 2.67 0.63 5.33
C ILE A 103 2.47 0.00 3.95
N GLU A 104 1.33 -0.67 3.75
CA GLU A 104 0.95 -1.27 2.48
C GLU A 104 -0.47 -0.83 2.07
N PHE A 105 -0.64 -0.47 0.81
CA PHE A 105 -1.94 -0.13 0.21
C PHE A 105 -2.28 -1.12 -0.90
N LEU A 106 -3.55 -1.53 -0.97
CA LEU A 106 -4.10 -2.26 -2.11
C LEU A 106 -4.99 -1.35 -2.94
N LEU A 107 -4.69 -1.24 -4.23
CA LEU A 107 -5.50 -0.52 -5.20
C LEU A 107 -6.20 -1.50 -6.13
N LYS A 108 -7.49 -1.27 -6.38
CA LYS A 108 -8.30 -1.96 -7.40
C LYS A 108 -8.72 -0.95 -8.45
N ASN A 109 -8.21 -1.10 -9.67
CA ASN A 109 -8.40 -0.16 -10.78
C ASN A 109 -8.01 1.29 -10.43
N GLY A 110 -6.90 1.46 -9.70
CA GLY A 110 -6.39 2.77 -9.28
C GLY A 110 -7.10 3.40 -8.07
N ILE A 111 -8.05 2.69 -7.45
CA ILE A 111 -8.76 3.14 -6.26
C ILE A 111 -8.25 2.36 -5.04
N PRO A 112 -7.78 3.01 -3.96
CA PRO A 112 -7.41 2.31 -2.74
C PRO A 112 -8.61 1.62 -2.10
N ILE A 113 -8.46 0.34 -1.76
CA ILE A 113 -9.47 -0.49 -1.10
C ILE A 113 -9.00 -1.05 0.24
N LEU A 114 -7.71 -0.92 0.55
CA LEU A 114 -7.09 -1.35 1.81
C LEU A 114 -5.85 -0.51 2.11
N CYS A 115 -5.58 -0.33 3.40
CA CYS A 115 -4.33 0.18 3.96
C CYS A 115 -4.09 -0.50 5.30
N GLU A 116 -2.93 -1.14 5.46
CA GLU A 116 -2.53 -1.86 6.67
C GLU A 116 -0.99 -1.96 6.77
N ALA A 117 -0.49 -2.60 7.83
CA ALA A 117 0.93 -2.91 7.97
C ALA A 117 1.43 -3.79 6.80
N GLN A 118 2.67 -3.56 6.36
CA GLN A 118 3.27 -4.35 5.28
C GLN A 118 3.69 -5.75 5.77
N GLU A 119 2.72 -6.65 5.92
CA GLU A 119 2.93 -8.05 6.35
C GLU A 119 3.04 -9.03 5.16
N GLY A 120 3.22 -8.50 3.94
CA GLY A 120 3.39 -9.30 2.73
C GLY A 120 2.07 -9.72 2.10
N LEU A 121 1.02 -8.89 2.17
CA LEU A 121 -0.27 -9.15 1.53
C LEU A 121 -0.09 -9.35 0.02
N ALA A 122 0.81 -8.59 -0.62
CA ALA A 122 1.13 -8.77 -2.04
C ALA A 122 1.64 -10.19 -2.40
N MET A 123 2.12 -10.95 -1.40
CA MET A 123 2.79 -12.23 -1.57
C MET A 123 2.03 -13.42 -0.97
N ASN A 124 0.90 -13.19 -0.31
CA ASN A 124 0.05 -14.26 0.23
C ASN A 124 -1.26 -14.38 -0.57
N GLU A 125 -1.97 -15.51 -0.48
CA GLU A 125 -3.23 -15.70 -1.22
C GLU A 125 -4.43 -14.99 -0.55
N SER A 126 -4.24 -14.33 0.60
CA SER A 126 -5.34 -13.71 1.36
C SER A 126 -6.00 -12.57 0.59
N TRP A 127 -5.31 -11.95 -0.38
CA TRP A 127 -5.93 -10.93 -1.21
C TRP A 127 -6.95 -11.49 -2.22
N ASP A 128 -6.99 -12.81 -2.46
CA ASP A 128 -8.02 -13.46 -3.30
C ASP A 128 -9.44 -13.25 -2.74
N ASP A 129 -9.57 -12.96 -1.44
CA ASP A 129 -10.88 -12.63 -0.88
C ASP A 129 -11.41 -11.29 -1.38
N TYR A 130 -10.54 -10.37 -1.83
CA TYR A 130 -10.92 -9.14 -2.52
C TYR A 130 -11.22 -9.37 -4.02
N LEU A 131 -10.86 -10.52 -4.61
CA LEU A 131 -11.26 -10.89 -5.98
C LEU A 131 -12.74 -11.25 -6.10
N LYS A 132 -13.36 -11.73 -5.00
CA LYS A 132 -14.75 -12.22 -4.97
C LYS A 132 -15.79 -11.12 -4.75
N THR A 133 -15.35 -9.87 -4.58
CA THR A 133 -16.21 -8.68 -4.39
C THR A 133 -16.26 -7.81 -5.64
#